data_AF-A0A168Q572-F1
#
_entry.id   AF-A0A168Q572-F1
#
_cell.length_a   1.000
_cell.length_b   1.000
_cell.length_c   1.000
_cell.angle_alpha   90.00
_cell.angle_beta   90.00
_cell.angle_gamma   90.00
#
_symmetry.space_group_name_H-M   'P 1'
#
loop_
_entity.id
_entity.type
_entity.pdbx_description
1 polymer ?
#
loop_
_entity_poly.entity_id
_entity_poly.type
_entity_poly.pdbx_seq_one_letter_code
_entity_poly.pdbx_strand_id
1 'polypeptide(L)'
;MRTDSMEAKYNGPFTVVKRNKGGAYTLQQRNGELLPKAYPPSALKPLSDEVIKEKEDRWEVQAIVSHRGTPGKYEYKVRWKGFTPDDDTWEPAEMFDDVDTIKTYWSKRRLDPDYTQATKCKN
;
A
#
# COMPACT_ATOMS: atom_id res chain seq x y z
N MET A 1 -31.16 -4.73 -9.00
CA MET A 1 -29.80 -4.93 -8.44
C MET A 1 -28.90 -3.89 -9.08
N ARG A 2 -28.50 -2.85 -8.35
CA ARG A 2 -27.62 -1.81 -8.87
C ARG A 2 -26.19 -2.31 -8.71
N THR A 3 -25.52 -2.61 -9.82
CA THR A 3 -24.08 -2.82 -9.80
C THR A 3 -23.46 -1.47 -9.47
N ASP A 4 -22.80 -1.35 -8.32
CA ASP A 4 -22.06 -0.17 -7.88
C ASP A 4 -20.78 0.01 -8.73
N SER A 5 -20.97 0.09 -10.05
CA SER A 5 -19.93 0.32 -11.06
C SER A 5 -19.61 1.83 -11.15
N MET A 6 -19.37 2.46 -10.00
CA MET A 6 -18.97 3.86 -9.89
C MET A 6 -17.48 4.04 -9.53
N GLU A 7 -16.69 2.97 -9.54
CA GLU A 7 -15.24 3.13 -9.66
C GLU A 7 -14.90 3.39 -11.12
N ALA A 8 -14.68 4.67 -11.46
CA ALA A 8 -14.00 5.01 -12.68
C ALA A 8 -12.69 4.21 -12.71
N LYS A 9 -12.57 3.29 -13.68
CA LYS A 9 -11.41 2.42 -13.87
C LYS A 9 -10.22 3.27 -14.31
N TYR A 10 -9.60 3.97 -13.36
CA TYR A 10 -8.34 4.68 -13.59
C TYR A 10 -7.26 3.61 -13.67
N ASN A 11 -6.63 3.50 -14.84
CA ASN A 11 -5.56 2.54 -15.05
C ASN A 11 -4.26 3.22 -14.67
N GLY A 12 -3.69 2.82 -13.53
CA GLY A 12 -2.30 3.07 -13.14
C GLY A 12 -1.85 4.54 -12.99
N PRO A 13 -0.77 4.77 -12.23
CA PRO A 13 -0.04 6.02 -12.33
C PRO A 13 0.69 6.06 -13.68
N PHE A 14 0.64 7.22 -14.35
CA PHE A 14 1.40 7.49 -15.56
C PHE A 14 2.28 8.71 -15.37
N THR A 15 3.44 8.72 -16.02
CA THR A 15 4.28 9.91 -16.10
C THR A 15 3.95 10.70 -17.37
N VAL A 16 3.93 12.03 -17.26
CA VAL A 16 3.71 12.90 -18.41
C VAL A 16 5.04 13.14 -19.11
N VAL A 17 5.20 12.61 -20.32
CA VAL A 17 6.45 12.75 -21.08
C VAL A 17 6.41 13.95 -22.02
N LYS A 18 5.24 14.24 -22.60
CA LYS A 18 5.11 15.31 -23.59
C LYS A 18 3.74 15.97 -23.51
N ARG A 19 3.71 17.29 -23.72
CA ARG A 19 2.50 18.07 -23.96
C ARG A 19 2.48 18.58 -25.40
N ASN A 20 1.44 18.24 -26.14
CA ASN A 20 1.27 18.67 -27.52
C ASN A 20 0.71 20.10 -27.58
N LYS A 21 0.85 20.77 -28.74
CA LYS A 21 0.32 22.14 -28.96
C LYS A 21 -1.18 22.27 -28.69
N GLY A 22 -1.94 21.18 -28.83
CA GLY A 22 -3.36 21.10 -28.49
C GLY A 22 -3.67 20.79 -27.02
N GLY A 23 -2.69 20.87 -26.11
CA GLY A 23 -2.88 20.65 -24.67
C GLY A 23 -3.04 19.19 -24.23
N ALA A 24 -3.06 18.24 -25.16
CA ALA A 24 -3.08 16.82 -24.86
C ALA A 24 -1.71 16.29 -24.40
N TYR A 25 -1.72 15.32 -23.50
CA TYR A 25 -0.53 14.69 -22.94
C TYR A 25 -0.25 13.33 -23.56
N THR A 26 1.03 13.05 -23.78
CA THR A 26 1.55 11.70 -24.02
C THR A 26 2.03 11.14 -22.69
N LEU A 27 1.47 10.00 -22.32
CA LEU A 27 1.69 9.34 -21.05
C LEU A 27 2.66 8.16 -21.21
N GLN A 28 3.48 7.91 -20.20
CA GLN A 28 4.39 6.78 -20.12
C GLN A 28 4.03 5.88 -18.94
N GLN A 29 4.12 4.57 -19.18
CA GLN A 29 3.91 3.53 -18.19
C GLN A 29 5.20 3.23 -17.40
N ARG A 30 5.08 2.51 -16.27
CA ARG A 30 6.22 2.11 -15.42
C ARG A 30 7.30 1.31 -16.17
N ASN A 31 6.90 0.52 -17.18
CA ASN A 31 7.82 -0.24 -18.04
C ASN A 31 8.56 0.62 -19.08
N GLY A 32 8.31 1.94 -19.11
CA GLY A 32 8.88 2.87 -20.09
C GLY A 32 8.10 2.97 -21.41
N GLU A 33 7.03 2.19 -21.58
CA GLU A 33 6.22 2.19 -22.79
C GLU A 33 5.38 3.48 -22.89
N LEU A 34 5.38 4.09 -24.08
CA LEU A 34 4.58 5.28 -24.37
C LEU A 34 3.20 4.85 -24.86
N LEU A 35 2.16 5.38 -24.22
CA LEU A 35 0.80 5.16 -24.68
C LEU A 35 0.62 5.83 -26.07
N PRO A 36 0.10 5.09 -27.07
CA PRO A 36 -0.05 5.61 -28.44
C PRO A 36 -1.12 6.70 -28.54
N LYS A 37 -2.00 6.79 -27.54
CA LYS A 37 -3.10 7.76 -27.49
C LYS A 37 -2.69 9.01 -26.73
N ALA A 38 -3.03 10.18 -27.27
CA ALA A 38 -2.91 11.45 -26.55
C ALA A 38 -4.15 11.65 -25.65
N TYR A 39 -3.92 11.99 -24.38
CA TYR A 39 -4.97 12.14 -23.38
C TYR A 39 -5.19 13.62 -23.04
N PRO A 40 -6.44 14.14 -23.14
CA PRO A 40 -6.73 15.48 -22.66
C PRO A 40 -6.64 15.54 -21.13
N PRO A 41 -6.33 16.71 -20.53
CA PRO A 41 -6.26 16.88 -19.07
C PRO A 41 -7.53 16.42 -18.34
N SER A 42 -8.70 16.60 -18.95
CA SER A 42 -9.99 16.17 -18.38
C SER A 42 -10.15 14.66 -18.23
N ALA A 43 -9.40 13.88 -19.01
CA ALA A 43 -9.36 12.42 -18.91
C ALA A 43 -8.34 11.93 -17.87
N LEU A 44 -7.56 12.83 -17.28
CA LEU A 44 -6.53 12.51 -16.30
C LEU A 44 -6.99 12.91 -14.90
N LYS A 45 -6.57 12.12 -13.91
CA LYS A 45 -6.64 12.51 -12.51
C LYS A 45 -5.24 12.86 -12.03
N PRO A 46 -4.97 14.14 -11.70
CA PRO A 46 -3.70 14.50 -11.11
C PRO A 46 -3.58 13.78 -9.76
N LEU A 47 -2.49 13.06 -9.59
CA LEU A 47 -2.08 12.51 -8.30
C LEU A 47 -1.00 13.44 -7.76
N SER A 48 -1.06 13.77 -6.47
CA SER A 48 0.01 14.49 -5.79
C SER A 48 1.20 13.57 -5.55
N ASP A 49 2.40 14.15 -5.45
CA ASP A 49 3.63 13.41 -5.14
C ASP A 49 3.52 12.65 -3.81
N GLU A 50 2.80 13.19 -2.82
CA GLU A 50 2.54 12.53 -1.53
C GLU A 50 1.79 11.22 -1.71
N VAL A 51 0.69 11.23 -2.49
CA VAL A 51 -0.11 10.02 -2.75
C VAL A 51 0.71 9.00 -3.55
N ILE A 52 1.54 9.45 -4.49
CA ILE A 52 2.42 8.55 -5.26
C ILE A 52 3.44 7.90 -4.32
N LYS A 53 4.10 8.69 -3.48
CA LYS A 53 5.08 8.20 -2.51
C LYS A 53 4.46 7.22 -1.52
N GLU A 54 3.30 7.53 -0.96
CA GLU A 54 2.56 6.62 -0.08
C GLU A 54 2.21 5.31 -0.77
N LYS A 55 1.93 5.31 -2.09
CA LYS A 55 1.67 4.08 -2.84
C LYS A 55 2.94 3.26 -3.08
N GLU A 56 4.06 3.92 -3.36
CA GLU A 56 5.34 3.28 -3.63
C GLU A 56 6.03 2.75 -2.37
N ASP A 57 5.77 3.38 -1.22
CA ASP A 57 6.32 2.98 0.08
C ASP A 57 5.54 1.85 0.76
N ARG A 58 4.50 1.32 0.09
CA ARG A 58 3.76 0.13 0.55
C ARG A 58 4.30 -1.13 -0.08
N TRP A 59 4.68 -2.06 0.76
CA TRP A 59 5.27 -3.34 0.37
C TRP A 59 4.42 -4.51 0.86
N GLU A 60 4.37 -5.59 0.07
CA GLU A 60 3.61 -6.78 0.46
C GLU A 60 4.34 -7.56 1.57
N VAL A 61 3.70 -7.68 2.72
CA VAL A 61 4.18 -8.50 3.83
C VAL A 61 3.88 -9.97 3.54
N GLN A 62 4.89 -10.84 3.68
CA GLN A 62 4.69 -12.28 3.65
C GLN A 62 4.31 -12.81 5.04
N ALA A 63 5.03 -12.42 6.08
CA ALA A 63 4.74 -12.81 7.46
C ALA A 63 5.48 -11.92 8.46
N ILE A 64 5.00 -11.86 9.71
CA ILE A 64 5.79 -11.36 10.83
C ILE A 64 6.54 -12.54 11.44
N VAL A 65 7.86 -12.43 11.57
CA VAL A 65 8.73 -13.51 12.07
C VAL A 65 9.08 -13.34 13.55
N SER A 66 9.18 -12.10 14.02
CA SER A 66 9.51 -11.79 15.41
C SER A 66 8.90 -10.46 15.84
N HIS A 67 8.87 -10.22 17.15
CA HIS A 67 8.52 -8.92 17.74
C HIS A 67 9.57 -8.56 18.79
N ARG A 68 9.71 -7.28 19.12
CA ARG A 68 10.53 -6.77 20.22
C ARG A 68 9.91 -5.50 20.81
N GLY A 69 10.34 -5.11 22.00
CA GLY A 69 9.86 -3.91 22.68
C GLY A 69 8.90 -4.22 23.83
N THR A 70 8.18 -3.20 24.26
CA THR A 70 7.23 -3.26 25.39
C THR A 70 5.79 -3.22 24.90
N PRO A 71 4.81 -3.64 25.72
CA PRO A 71 3.39 -3.47 25.42
C PRO A 71 3.07 -2.04 24.98
N GLY A 72 2.36 -1.89 23.85
CA GLY A 72 2.03 -0.61 23.24
C GLY A 72 3.12 0.05 22.37
N LYS A 73 4.35 -0.47 22.38
CA LYS A 73 5.47 -0.01 21.51
C LYS A 73 6.22 -1.18 20.90
N TYR A 74 5.47 -2.15 20.37
CA TYR A 74 6.04 -3.29 19.69
C TYR A 74 6.54 -2.90 18.29
N GLU A 75 7.76 -3.32 18.00
CA GLU A 75 8.28 -3.39 16.64
C GLU A 75 8.22 -4.83 16.17
N TYR A 76 7.84 -5.02 14.91
CA TYR A 76 7.66 -6.33 14.29
C TYR A 76 8.71 -6.53 13.22
N LYS A 77 9.39 -7.68 13.27
CA LYS A 77 10.30 -8.09 12.22
C LYS A 77 9.49 -8.67 11.06
N VAL A 78 9.50 -7.97 9.94
CA VAL A 78 8.70 -8.26 8.76
C VAL A 78 9.51 -9.08 7.77
N ARG A 79 8.93 -10.21 7.33
CA ARG A 79 9.38 -10.93 6.13
C ARG A 79 8.65 -10.36 4.93
N TRP A 80 9.40 -9.75 4.03
CA TRP A 80 8.87 -9.19 2.79
C TRP A 80 8.63 -10.29 1.74
N LYS A 81 7.56 -10.17 0.97
CA LYS A 81 7.21 -11.16 -0.05
C LYS A 81 8.19 -11.10 -1.22
N GLY A 82 8.80 -12.25 -1.52
CA GLY A 82 9.80 -12.36 -2.60
C GLY A 82 11.23 -12.03 -2.16
N PHE A 83 11.44 -11.69 -0.89
CA PHE A 83 12.76 -11.38 -0.32
C PHE A 83 13.22 -12.45 0.67
N THR A 84 14.48 -12.36 1.06
CA THR A 84 15.14 -13.31 1.95
C THR A 84 15.09 -12.86 3.41
N PRO A 85 15.36 -13.75 4.39
CA PRO A 85 15.43 -13.38 5.80
C PRO A 85 16.45 -12.27 6.14
N ASP A 86 17.43 -12.05 5.26
CA ASP A 86 18.45 -11.00 5.39
C ASP A 86 17.87 -9.61 5.09
N ASP A 87 16.81 -9.52 4.29
CA ASP A 87 16.09 -8.29 3.97
C ASP A 87 15.02 -7.94 5.02
N ASP A 88 14.85 -8.78 6.05
CA ASP A 88 13.83 -8.57 7.07
C ASP A 88 14.12 -7.31 7.92
N THR A 89 13.21 -6.34 7.87
CA THR A 89 13.31 -5.09 8.63
C THR A 89 12.40 -5.09 9.86
N TRP A 90 12.69 -4.19 10.81
CA TRP A 90 11.87 -3.98 11.99
C TRP A 90 10.96 -2.77 11.77
N GLU A 91 9.66 -3.01 11.67
CA GLU A 91 8.66 -1.97 11.42
C GLU A 91 7.78 -1.76 12.66
N PRO A 92 7.43 -0.51 13.00
CA PRO A 92 6.50 -0.23 14.09
C PRO A 92 5.07 -0.64 13.71
N ALA A 93 4.23 -0.92 14.71
CA ALA A 93 2.83 -1.30 14.51
C ALA A 93 2.02 -0.31 13.63
N GLU A 94 2.40 0.97 13.66
CA GLU A 94 1.76 2.07 12.92
C GLU A 94 1.99 2.00 11.41
N MET A 95 3.03 1.30 10.94
CA MET A 95 3.33 1.15 9.51
C MET A 95 2.51 0.03 8.85
N PHE A 96 1.75 -0.75 9.63
CA PHE A 96 0.90 -1.81 9.10
C PHE A 96 -0.50 -1.28 8.82
N ASP A 97 -0.90 -1.27 7.55
CA ASP A 97 -2.27 -0.98 7.13
C ASP A 97 -3.22 -2.14 7.50
N ASP A 98 -2.73 -3.39 7.35
CA ASP A 98 -3.46 -4.61 7.64
C ASP A 98 -3.24 -5.10 9.08
N VAL A 99 -4.18 -4.73 9.95
CA VAL A 99 -4.24 -5.18 11.36
C VAL A 99 -4.30 -6.71 11.47
N ASP A 100 -4.87 -7.39 10.47
CA ASP A 100 -4.97 -8.87 10.46
C ASP A 100 -3.60 -9.55 10.44
N THR A 101 -2.59 -8.93 9.81
CA THR A 101 -1.22 -9.43 9.77
C THR A 101 -0.65 -9.59 11.18
N ILE A 102 -0.85 -8.57 12.02
CA ILE A 102 -0.43 -8.57 13.43
C ILE A 102 -1.27 -9.56 14.24
N LYS A 103 -2.60 -9.59 14.04
CA LYS A 103 -3.48 -10.55 14.72
C LYS A 103 -3.09 -12.00 14.45
N THR A 104 -2.82 -12.33 13.19
CA THR A 104 -2.42 -13.66 12.75
C THR A 104 -1.10 -14.09 13.40
N TYR A 105 -0.14 -13.16 13.52
CA TYR A 105 1.12 -13.41 14.21
C TYR A 105 0.93 -13.79 15.69
N TRP A 106 0.16 -13.00 16.43
CA TRP A 106 -0.12 -13.26 17.85
C TRP A 106 -0.96 -14.53 18.06
N SER A 107 -1.92 -14.79 17.17
CA SER A 107 -2.78 -15.98 17.21
C SER A 107 -1.97 -17.27 17.09
N LYS A 108 -0.98 -17.31 16.18
CA LYS A 108 -0.07 -18.46 16.01
C LYS A 108 0.82 -18.69 17.23
N ARG A 109 1.19 -17.63 17.95
CA ARG A 109 2.10 -17.70 19.11
C ARG A 109 1.39 -18.01 20.43
N ARG A 110 0.05 -18.09 20.44
CA ARG A 110 -0.79 -18.40 21.61
C ARG A 110 -0.52 -17.52 22.84
N LEU A 111 0.01 -16.31 22.65
CA LEU A 111 0.53 -15.46 23.72
C LEU A 111 0.39 -13.99 23.32
N ASP A 112 -0.74 -13.37 23.67
CA ASP A 112 -0.84 -12.12 24.44
C ASP A 112 -2.33 -11.63 24.45
N PRO A 113 -3.04 -11.66 25.59
CA PRO A 113 -4.46 -11.29 25.65
C PRO A 113 -4.74 -9.78 25.45
N ASP A 114 -3.73 -8.92 25.48
CA ASP A 114 -3.91 -7.46 25.49
C ASP A 114 -4.30 -6.90 24.10
N TYR A 115 -3.82 -7.51 23.01
CA TYR A 115 -4.16 -7.07 21.64
C TYR A 115 -5.59 -7.44 21.21
N THR A 116 -6.24 -8.39 21.89
CA THR A 116 -7.61 -8.82 21.57
C THR A 116 -8.71 -7.93 22.14
N GLN A 117 -8.38 -6.94 22.99
CA GLN A 117 -9.38 -6.10 23.67
C GLN A 117 -9.66 -4.73 22.99
N ALA A 118 -8.82 -4.26 22.06
CA ALA A 118 -8.97 -2.91 21.49
C ALA A 118 -10.07 -2.75 20.41
N THR A 119 -10.78 -3.81 20.01
CA THR A 119 -11.90 -3.71 19.04
C THR A 119 -13.28 -4.04 19.60
N LYS A 120 -13.41 -4.25 20.92
CA LYS A 120 -14.71 -4.46 21.58
C LYS A 120 -14.94 -3.42 22.68
N CYS A 121 -15.03 -2.15 22.32
CA CYS A 121 -15.69 -1.10 23.11
C CYS A 121 -16.11 0.05 22.17
N LYS A 122 -17.22 -0.12 21.46
CA LYS A 122 -18.09 1.00 21.06
C LYS A 122 -19.48 0.63 21.56
N ASN A 123 -19.86 1.24 22.68
CA ASN A 123 -21.22 1.19 23.23
C ASN A 123 -22.03 2.33 22.59
#